data_AF-A0AAD5TUL9-F1
#
_entry.id   AF-A0AAD5TUL9-F1
#
_cell.length_a   1.000
_cell.length_b   1.000
_cell.length_c   1.000
_cell.angle_alpha   90.00
_cell.angle_beta   90.00
_cell.angle_gamma   90.00
#
_symmetry.space_group_name_H-M   'P 1'
#
loop_
_entity.id
_entity.type
_entity.pdbx_description
1 polymer ?
#
loop_
_entity_poly.entity_id
_entity_poly.type
_entity_poly.pdbx_seq_one_letter_code
_entity_poly.pdbx_strand_id
1 'polypeptide(L)'
;MSTNNLVNEKLDDEGLITYTGSKSNLSKRKAKKISKEIDEELKRELEREIEKGRKLLILGSGDSGKSTLLRQMRLLYSTGFDEKEKLDYKFIIFKNILTNLHKLIFVAEKLNFNFNKQQIEIIQKIKTFENEFSGEIPPSIFSAIMELWAEGKLKELIKVNNEYNIQDTASYFLDNISRLMKSDYIPTDQDIICSRKPTLVITETVIKIQADLYRIYGKKN
;
A
#
# COMPACT_ATOMS: atom_id res chain seq x y z
N MET A 1 -31.27 32.86 62.42
CA MET A 1 -32.06 31.96 63.29
C MET A 1 -31.89 30.54 62.77
N SER A 2 -31.08 29.77 63.49
CA SER A 2 -30.82 28.36 63.22
C SER A 2 -32.09 27.53 63.43
N THR A 3 -32.42 26.64 62.50
CA THR A 3 -33.41 25.58 62.75
C THR A 3 -32.75 24.23 62.51
N ASN A 4 -32.88 23.40 63.55
CA ASN A 4 -32.13 22.18 63.84
C ASN A 4 -32.45 21.04 62.87
N ASN A 5 -31.41 20.35 62.39
CA ASN A 5 -31.52 18.98 61.87
C ASN A 5 -31.62 18.01 63.06
N LEU A 6 -32.80 17.44 63.28
CA LEU A 6 -32.98 16.32 64.20
C LEU A 6 -32.50 15.04 63.49
N VAL A 7 -31.27 14.64 63.78
CA VAL A 7 -30.77 13.28 63.51
C VAL A 7 -31.31 12.41 64.63
N ASN A 8 -32.17 11.45 64.30
CA ASN A 8 -32.61 10.44 65.28
C ASN A 8 -31.49 9.41 65.45
N GLU A 9 -30.82 9.48 66.59
CA GLU A 9 -29.91 8.44 67.09
C GLU A 9 -30.74 7.28 67.67
N LYS A 10 -30.57 6.08 67.12
CA LYS A 10 -30.94 4.83 67.79
C LYS A 10 -29.69 3.97 67.90
N LEU A 11 -29.40 3.56 69.13
CA LEU A 11 -28.35 2.60 69.47
C LEU A 11 -28.87 1.18 69.20
N ASP A 12 -28.06 0.34 68.57
CA ASP A 12 -28.21 -1.11 68.56
C ASP A 12 -27.46 -1.73 69.75
N ASP A 13 -27.83 -2.97 70.10
CA ASP A 13 -27.44 -3.67 71.33
C ASP A 13 -25.92 -3.99 71.43
N GLU A 14 -25.12 -3.62 70.43
CA GLU A 14 -23.65 -3.75 70.41
C GLU A 14 -22.91 -2.40 70.46
N GLY A 15 -23.62 -1.27 70.61
CA GLY A 15 -23.01 0.03 70.86
C GLY A 15 -22.23 0.63 69.69
N LEU A 16 -22.57 0.29 68.44
CA LEU A 16 -21.93 0.82 67.23
C LEU A 16 -22.85 1.82 66.52
N ILE A 17 -22.37 3.05 66.29
CA ILE A 17 -23.13 4.06 65.56
C ILE A 17 -23.29 3.62 64.09
N THR A 18 -24.46 3.10 63.71
CA THR A 18 -24.77 2.81 62.31
C THR A 18 -25.33 4.05 61.60
N TYR A 19 -24.50 4.72 60.80
CA TYR A 19 -24.95 5.77 59.89
C TYR A 19 -25.72 5.15 58.71
N THR A 20 -27.05 5.10 58.77
CA THR A 20 -27.88 4.73 57.61
C THR A 20 -27.87 5.84 56.55
N GLY A 21 -26.90 5.79 55.64
CA GLY A 21 -26.66 6.81 54.62
C GLY A 21 -27.69 6.83 53.49
N SER A 22 -28.59 7.80 53.51
CA SER A 22 -29.47 8.11 52.36
C SER A 22 -28.70 8.77 51.19
N LYS A 23 -27.58 9.46 51.47
CA LYS A 23 -26.69 10.05 50.45
C LYS A 23 -25.86 9.01 49.67
N SER A 24 -25.52 7.86 50.28
CA SER A 24 -24.73 6.81 49.62
C SER A 24 -25.53 6.05 48.56
N ASN A 25 -26.83 5.84 48.80
CA ASN A 25 -27.74 5.19 47.84
C ASN A 25 -28.07 6.06 46.63
N LEU A 26 -28.20 7.38 46.82
CA LEU A 26 -28.42 8.33 45.72
C LEU A 26 -27.17 8.47 44.84
N SER A 27 -25.98 8.49 45.45
CA SER A 27 -24.68 8.46 44.76
C SER A 27 -24.49 7.14 43.99
N LYS A 28 -24.81 5.99 44.59
CA LYS A 28 -24.80 4.68 43.91
C LYS A 28 -25.79 4.61 42.75
N ARG A 29 -26.99 5.18 42.87
CA ARG A 29 -27.98 5.24 41.77
C ARG A 29 -27.51 6.14 40.63
N LYS A 30 -26.90 7.29 40.93
CA LYS A 30 -26.29 8.18 39.92
C LYS A 30 -25.11 7.48 39.22
N ALA A 31 -24.21 6.87 39.98
CA ALA A 31 -23.09 6.09 39.44
C ALA A 31 -23.56 4.93 38.56
N LYS A 32 -24.61 4.21 38.96
CA LYS A 32 -25.20 3.12 38.16
C LYS A 32 -25.85 3.63 36.87
N LYS A 33 -26.50 4.80 36.89
CA LYS A 33 -27.07 5.43 35.71
C LYS A 33 -25.97 5.88 34.74
N ILE A 34 -24.92 6.52 35.26
CA ILE A 34 -23.74 6.92 34.47
C ILE A 34 -23.04 5.70 33.87
N SER A 35 -22.81 4.65 34.65
CA SER A 35 -22.22 3.40 34.15
C SER A 35 -23.05 2.80 33.02
N LYS A 36 -24.38 2.77 33.15
CA LYS A 36 -25.26 2.25 32.11
C LYS A 36 -25.22 3.10 30.83
N GLU A 37 -25.18 4.43 30.97
CA GLU A 37 -25.05 5.35 29.83
C GLU A 37 -23.70 5.14 29.11
N ILE A 38 -22.60 4.97 29.85
CA ILE A 38 -21.27 4.64 29.31
C ILE A 38 -21.30 3.30 28.57
N ASP A 39 -21.90 2.26 29.16
CA ASP A 39 -21.98 0.93 28.55
C ASP A 39 -22.80 0.96 27.24
N GLU A 40 -23.89 1.73 27.20
CA GLU A 40 -24.70 1.94 25.99
C GLU A 40 -23.95 2.73 24.91
N GLU A 41 -23.11 3.69 25.29
CA GLU A 41 -22.26 4.44 24.36
C GLU A 41 -21.15 3.56 23.79
N LEU A 42 -20.44 2.81 24.64
CA LEU A 42 -19.42 1.84 24.23
C LEU A 42 -19.98 0.77 23.30
N LYS A 43 -21.20 0.27 23.56
CA LYS A 43 -21.85 -0.70 22.68
C LYS A 43 -22.13 -0.11 21.29
N ARG A 44 -22.64 1.12 21.23
CA ARG A 44 -22.88 1.84 19.96
C ARG A 44 -21.58 2.14 19.22
N GLU A 45 -20.50 2.38 19.93
CA GLU A 45 -19.19 2.59 19.33
C GLU A 45 -18.57 1.28 18.82
N LEU A 46 -18.74 0.18 19.56
CA LEU A 46 -18.33 -1.16 19.13
C LEU A 46 -19.10 -1.60 17.88
N GLU A 47 -20.42 -1.40 17.84
CA GLU A 47 -21.25 -1.68 16.65
C GLU A 47 -20.76 -0.87 15.44
N ARG A 48 -20.48 0.43 15.63
CA ARG A 48 -19.87 1.28 14.60
C ARG A 48 -18.48 0.81 14.15
N GLU A 49 -17.63 0.33 15.05
CA GLU A 49 -16.32 -0.21 14.67
C GLU A 49 -16.43 -1.56 13.93
N ILE A 50 -17.40 -2.41 14.28
CA ILE A 50 -17.68 -3.65 13.56
C ILE A 50 -18.16 -3.33 12.13
N GLU A 51 -19.04 -2.34 11.97
CA GLU A 51 -19.49 -1.86 10.65
C GLU A 51 -18.34 -1.30 9.80
N LYS A 52 -17.36 -0.64 10.42
CA LYS A 52 -16.15 -0.16 9.73
C LYS A 52 -15.27 -1.30 9.21
N GLY A 53 -15.43 -2.52 9.70
CA GLY A 53 -14.68 -3.68 9.26
C GLY A 53 -13.37 -3.92 10.01
N ARG A 54 -12.82 -5.13 9.84
CA ARG A 54 -11.64 -5.61 10.56
C ARG A 54 -10.37 -4.94 10.04
N LYS A 55 -9.52 -4.45 10.95
CA LYS A 55 -8.25 -3.79 10.61
C LYS A 55 -7.13 -4.82 10.46
N LEU A 56 -6.45 -4.82 9.32
CA LEU A 56 -5.30 -5.69 9.04
C LEU A 56 -4.07 -4.81 8.74
N LEU A 57 -2.91 -5.15 9.29
CA LEU A 57 -1.65 -4.45 9.02
C LEU A 57 -0.69 -5.40 8.30
N ILE A 58 -0.21 -5.00 7.13
CA ILE A 58 0.79 -5.77 6.39
C ILE A 58 2.19 -5.20 6.65
N LEU A 59 3.04 -6.00 7.28
CA LEU A 59 4.43 -5.67 7.61
C LEU A 59 5.41 -6.57 6.84
N GLY A 60 6.61 -6.06 6.60
CA GLY A 60 7.67 -6.78 5.89
C GLY A 60 8.79 -5.86 5.43
N SER A 61 9.97 -6.43 5.15
CA SER A 61 11.16 -5.72 4.64
C SER A 61 10.90 -4.95 3.34
N GLY A 62 11.79 -4.02 2.97
CA GLY A 62 11.74 -3.37 1.65
C GLY A 62 11.64 -4.41 0.54
N ASP A 63 10.86 -4.12 -0.51
CA ASP A 63 10.66 -5.00 -1.68
C ASP A 63 10.02 -6.38 -1.43
N SER A 64 9.51 -6.66 -0.22
CA SER A 64 8.85 -7.93 0.09
C SER A 64 7.48 -8.16 -0.60
N GLY A 65 7.13 -7.39 -1.63
CA GLY A 65 5.88 -7.55 -2.40
C GLY A 65 4.60 -7.03 -1.74
N LYS A 66 4.67 -6.30 -0.63
CA LYS A 66 3.47 -5.79 0.09
C LYS A 66 2.55 -4.94 -0.78
N SER A 67 3.12 -3.98 -1.50
CA SER A 67 2.35 -3.13 -2.41
C SER A 67 1.72 -3.94 -3.53
N THR A 68 2.41 -4.97 -4.01
CA THR A 68 1.89 -5.91 -5.02
C THR A 68 0.70 -6.69 -4.48
N LEU A 69 0.80 -7.22 -3.25
CA LEU A 69 -0.31 -7.92 -2.58
C LEU A 69 -1.52 -7.00 -2.38
N LEU A 70 -1.30 -5.75 -1.92
CA LEU A 70 -2.38 -4.76 -1.77
C LEU A 70 -3.05 -4.44 -3.10
N ARG A 71 -2.29 -4.30 -4.19
CA ARG A 71 -2.82 -4.08 -5.54
C ARG A 71 -3.63 -5.27 -6.04
N GLN A 72 -3.16 -6.50 -5.79
CA GLN A 72 -3.91 -7.71 -6.12
C GLN A 72 -5.21 -7.81 -5.32
N MET A 73 -5.18 -7.52 -4.02
CA MET A 73 -6.38 -7.47 -3.18
C MET A 73 -7.38 -6.44 -3.68
N ARG A 74 -6.92 -5.25 -4.10
CA ARG A 74 -7.76 -4.23 -4.72
C ARG A 74 -8.38 -4.71 -6.03
N LEU A 75 -7.62 -5.43 -6.86
CA LEU A 75 -8.11 -5.97 -8.13
C LEU A 75 -9.19 -7.05 -7.92
N LEU A 76 -9.03 -7.92 -6.92
CA LEU A 76 -9.92 -9.04 -6.68
C LEU A 76 -11.19 -8.67 -5.90
N TYR A 77 -11.11 -7.71 -4.98
CA TYR A 77 -12.15 -7.47 -3.96
C TYR A 77 -12.61 -6.01 -3.88
N SER A 78 -12.21 -5.16 -4.84
CA SER A 78 -12.59 -3.74 -4.91
C SER A 78 -12.89 -3.33 -6.36
N THR A 79 -13.12 -2.04 -6.61
CA THR A 79 -13.48 -1.49 -7.93
C THR A 79 -12.33 -1.45 -8.95
N GLY A 80 -11.17 -2.04 -8.63
CA GLY A 80 -9.97 -2.00 -9.49
C GLY A 80 -9.33 -0.61 -9.58
N PHE A 81 -8.62 -0.34 -10.67
CA PHE A 81 -7.99 0.96 -10.98
C PHE A 81 -8.80 1.69 -12.04
N ASP A 82 -9.08 2.98 -11.80
CA ASP A 82 -9.78 3.80 -12.79
C ASP A 82 -8.83 4.24 -13.93
N GLU A 83 -9.39 4.80 -15.01
CA GLU A 83 -8.58 5.22 -16.16
C GLU A 83 -7.60 6.35 -15.84
N LYS A 84 -7.94 7.26 -14.91
CA LYS A 84 -7.05 8.36 -14.52
C LYS A 84 -5.84 7.83 -13.76
N GLU A 85 -6.07 6.96 -12.79
CA GLU A 85 -5.02 6.24 -12.08
C GLU A 85 -4.15 5.42 -13.04
N LYS A 86 -4.77 4.72 -14.01
CA LYS A 86 -4.03 3.98 -15.04
C LYS A 86 -3.10 4.90 -15.82
N LEU A 87 -3.55 6.08 -16.22
CA LEU A 87 -2.72 7.06 -16.92
C LEU A 87 -1.58 7.59 -16.03
N ASP A 88 -1.82 7.84 -14.74
CA ASP A 88 -0.75 8.24 -13.80
C ASP A 88 0.35 7.18 -13.68
N TYR A 89 -0.02 5.90 -13.81
CA TYR A 89 0.94 4.79 -13.81
C TYR A 89 1.79 4.70 -15.07
N LYS A 90 1.37 5.33 -16.19
CA LYS A 90 2.11 5.29 -17.46
C LYS A 90 3.52 5.84 -17.31
N PHE A 91 3.66 7.02 -16.67
CA PHE A 91 4.95 7.63 -16.38
C PHE A 91 5.85 6.69 -15.56
N ILE A 92 5.28 6.04 -14.55
CA ILE A 92 6.00 5.15 -13.63
C ILE A 92 6.51 3.92 -14.38
N ILE A 93 5.66 3.32 -15.22
CA ILE A 93 6.01 2.13 -16.01
C ILE A 93 7.16 2.46 -16.97
N PHE A 94 7.06 3.56 -17.71
CA PHE A 94 8.12 3.99 -18.63
C PHE A 94 9.44 4.27 -17.91
N LYS A 95 9.38 4.96 -16.76
CA LYS A 95 10.56 5.15 -15.91
C LYS A 95 11.16 3.83 -15.43
N ASN A 96 10.32 2.87 -14.99
CA ASN A 96 10.80 1.55 -14.57
C ASN A 96 11.49 0.80 -15.72
N ILE A 97 10.98 0.88 -16.94
CA ILE A 97 11.59 0.24 -18.12
C ILE A 97 12.98 0.80 -18.35
N LEU A 98 13.12 2.13 -18.41
CA LEU A 98 14.41 2.79 -18.64
C LEU A 98 15.41 2.45 -17.54
N THR A 99 15.01 2.58 -16.27
CA THR A 99 15.89 2.27 -15.13
C THR A 99 16.31 0.80 -15.09
N ASN A 100 15.40 -0.14 -15.39
CA ASN A 100 15.75 -1.55 -15.43
C ASN A 100 16.68 -1.87 -16.61
N LEU A 101 16.48 -1.21 -17.75
CA LEU A 101 17.34 -1.37 -18.91
C LEU A 101 18.74 -0.79 -18.66
N HIS A 102 18.84 0.38 -18.02
CA HIS A 102 20.11 0.98 -17.60
C HIS A 102 20.91 0.02 -16.72
N LYS A 103 20.23 -0.56 -15.70
CA LYS A 103 20.85 -1.56 -14.84
C LYS A 103 21.33 -2.78 -15.62
N LEU A 104 20.52 -3.31 -16.54
CA LEU A 104 20.91 -4.44 -17.37
C LEU A 104 22.15 -4.14 -18.21
N ILE A 105 22.21 -2.96 -18.83
CA ILE A 105 23.37 -2.52 -19.61
C ILE A 105 24.60 -2.37 -18.70
N PHE A 106 24.45 -1.73 -17.54
CA PHE A 106 25.55 -1.57 -16.58
C PHE A 106 26.13 -2.92 -16.12
N VAL A 107 25.27 -3.90 -15.86
CA VAL A 107 25.69 -5.26 -15.49
C VAL A 107 26.37 -5.95 -16.67
N ALA A 108 25.86 -5.80 -17.89
CA ALA A 108 26.49 -6.35 -19.08
C ALA A 108 27.90 -5.79 -19.30
N GLU A 109 28.08 -4.48 -19.12
CA GLU A 109 29.39 -3.80 -19.18
C GLU A 109 30.33 -4.35 -18.09
N LYS A 110 29.85 -4.52 -16.85
CA LYS A 110 30.64 -5.10 -15.74
C LYS A 110 31.08 -6.54 -16.01
N LEU A 111 30.25 -7.32 -16.68
CA LEU A 111 30.55 -8.71 -17.06
C LEU A 111 31.33 -8.83 -18.37
N ASN A 112 31.83 -7.72 -18.91
CA ASN A 112 32.60 -7.65 -20.16
C ASN A 112 31.87 -8.26 -21.36
N PHE A 113 30.56 -7.99 -21.48
CA PHE A 113 29.81 -8.40 -22.65
C PHE A 113 30.30 -7.62 -23.88
N ASN A 114 30.67 -8.34 -24.93
CA ASN A 114 31.06 -7.72 -26.19
C ASN A 114 29.82 -7.19 -26.92
N PHE A 115 29.68 -5.87 -26.93
CA PHE A 115 28.71 -5.16 -27.76
C PHE A 115 29.33 -4.79 -29.11
N ASN A 116 28.58 -4.96 -30.20
CA ASN A 116 29.01 -4.49 -31.52
C ASN A 116 28.83 -2.96 -31.64
N LYS A 117 29.35 -2.37 -32.71
CA LYS A 117 29.30 -0.91 -32.91
C LYS A 117 27.87 -0.35 -32.90
N GLN A 118 26.94 -1.03 -33.56
CA GLN A 118 25.53 -0.65 -33.64
C GLN A 118 24.85 -0.67 -32.26
N GLN A 119 25.12 -1.69 -31.45
CA GLN A 119 24.62 -1.81 -30.08
C GLN A 119 25.16 -0.71 -29.18
N ILE A 120 26.43 -0.34 -29.32
CA ILE A 120 27.03 0.76 -28.57
C ILE A 120 26.32 2.08 -28.88
N GLU A 121 26.04 2.36 -30.16
CA GLU A 121 25.28 3.54 -30.58
C GLU A 121 23.85 3.54 -30.01
N ILE A 122 23.17 2.39 -30.03
CA ILE A 122 21.84 2.20 -29.42
C ILE A 122 21.87 2.44 -27.91
N ILE A 123 22.84 1.86 -27.22
CA ILE A 123 23.02 2.00 -25.77
C ILE A 123 23.25 3.47 -25.40
N GLN A 124 24.12 4.17 -26.15
CA GLN A 124 24.37 5.60 -25.94
C GLN A 124 23.11 6.42 -26.14
N LYS A 125 22.35 6.15 -27.21
CA LYS A 125 21.06 6.82 -27.48
C LYS A 125 20.06 6.63 -26.34
N ILE A 126 19.94 5.42 -25.79
CA ILE A 126 19.05 5.11 -24.67
C ILE A 126 19.52 5.81 -23.39
N LYS A 127 20.82 5.76 -23.09
CA LYS A 127 21.42 6.43 -21.91
C LYS A 127 21.22 7.95 -21.95
N THR A 128 21.42 8.59 -23.10
CA THR A 128 21.15 10.03 -23.27
C THR A 128 19.68 10.35 -23.04
N PHE A 129 18.78 9.57 -23.65
CA PHE A 129 17.34 9.79 -23.52
C PHE A 129 16.82 9.60 -22.08
N GLU A 130 17.34 8.61 -21.34
CA GLU A 130 16.93 8.38 -19.95
C GLU A 130 17.15 9.60 -19.06
N ASN A 131 18.26 10.33 -19.27
CA ASN A 131 18.56 11.55 -18.52
C ASN A 131 17.59 12.70 -18.83
N GLU A 132 17.00 12.70 -20.03
CA GLU A 132 16.06 13.72 -20.52
C GLU A 132 14.59 13.28 -20.38
N PHE A 133 14.33 12.12 -19.79
CA PHE A 133 12.99 11.52 -19.76
C PHE A 133 11.98 12.42 -19.05
N SER A 134 10.98 12.87 -19.81
CA SER A 134 9.93 13.79 -19.36
C SER A 134 8.53 13.16 -19.26
N GLY A 135 8.41 11.85 -19.56
CA GLY A 135 7.18 11.09 -19.36
C GLY A 135 6.68 10.31 -20.57
N GLU A 136 7.15 10.65 -21.76
CA GLU A 136 6.85 9.92 -22.99
C GLU A 136 8.12 9.34 -23.60
N ILE A 137 8.01 8.15 -24.20
CA ILE A 137 9.12 7.51 -24.91
C ILE A 137 8.87 7.63 -26.42
N PRO A 138 9.76 8.28 -27.18
CA PRO A 138 9.63 8.36 -28.62
C PRO A 138 9.66 6.98 -29.30
N PRO A 139 8.96 6.79 -30.43
CA PRO A 139 9.00 5.54 -31.19
C PRO A 139 10.42 5.07 -31.53
N SER A 140 11.33 6.03 -31.78
CA SER A 140 12.72 5.74 -32.12
C SER A 140 13.54 5.18 -30.95
N ILE A 141 13.11 5.41 -29.71
CA ILE A 141 13.69 4.81 -28.50
C ILE A 141 13.05 3.44 -28.26
N PHE A 142 11.74 3.29 -28.43
CA PHE A 142 11.10 1.98 -28.36
C PHE A 142 11.72 0.96 -29.31
N SER A 143 11.98 1.35 -30.57
CA SER A 143 12.67 0.48 -31.54
C SER A 143 14.08 0.11 -31.08
N ALA A 144 14.82 1.08 -30.52
CA ALA A 144 16.16 0.84 -30.00
C ALA A 144 16.16 -0.15 -28.82
N ILE A 145 15.17 -0.06 -27.91
CA ILE A 145 15.02 -1.01 -26.81
C ILE A 145 14.63 -2.40 -27.33
N MET A 146 13.71 -2.49 -28.30
CA MET A 146 13.32 -3.78 -28.88
C MET A 146 14.50 -4.48 -29.56
N GLU A 147 15.29 -3.75 -30.33
CA GLU A 147 16.48 -4.27 -31.00
C GLU A 147 17.50 -4.80 -29.99
N LEU A 148 17.78 -4.02 -28.94
CA LEU A 148 18.70 -4.43 -27.88
C LEU A 148 18.18 -5.64 -27.08
N TRP A 149 16.87 -5.75 -26.87
CA TRP A 149 16.24 -6.87 -26.14
C TRP A 149 16.18 -8.17 -26.97
N ALA A 150 16.00 -8.07 -28.29
CA ALA A 150 15.82 -9.20 -29.18
C ALA A 150 17.03 -10.16 -29.21
N GLU A 151 18.24 -9.64 -28.96
CA GLU A 151 19.48 -10.42 -29.02
C GLU A 151 19.67 -11.45 -27.90
N GLY A 152 18.81 -11.43 -26.88
CA GLY A 152 18.82 -12.46 -25.84
C GLY A 152 19.91 -12.31 -24.77
N LYS A 153 21.03 -11.65 -25.06
CA LYS A 153 22.13 -11.41 -24.09
C LYS A 153 21.63 -10.78 -22.78
N LEU A 154 20.77 -9.76 -22.88
CA LEU A 154 20.18 -9.11 -21.70
C LEU A 154 19.17 -10.02 -20.98
N LYS A 155 18.55 -10.98 -21.67
CA LYS A 155 17.64 -11.97 -21.06
C LYS A 155 18.40 -12.94 -20.17
N GLU A 156 19.63 -13.30 -20.54
CA GLU A 156 20.49 -14.16 -19.73
C GLU A 156 20.87 -13.47 -18.41
N LEU A 157 21.12 -12.16 -18.43
CA LEU A 157 21.43 -11.39 -17.23
C LEU A 157 20.28 -11.35 -16.21
N ILE A 158 19.03 -11.36 -16.67
CA ILE A 158 17.87 -11.48 -15.78
C ILE A 158 17.86 -12.81 -15.02
N LYS A 159 18.44 -13.88 -15.56
CA LYS A 159 18.53 -15.16 -14.83
C LYS A 159 19.53 -15.12 -13.68
N VAL A 160 20.49 -14.19 -13.72
CA VAL A 160 21.55 -14.00 -12.70
C VAL A 160 21.21 -12.80 -11.78
N ASN A 161 19.94 -12.40 -11.73
CA ASN A 161 19.47 -11.16 -11.09
C ASN A 161 19.85 -10.99 -9.61
N ASN A 162 20.02 -12.08 -8.86
CA ASN A 162 20.18 -12.02 -7.40
C ASN A 162 21.32 -11.12 -6.89
N GLU A 163 22.35 -10.88 -7.71
CA GLU A 163 23.50 -10.05 -7.34
C GLU A 163 23.30 -8.55 -7.65
N TYR A 164 22.39 -8.19 -8.57
CA TYR A 164 22.34 -6.85 -9.16
C TYR A 164 21.04 -6.08 -8.89
N ASN A 165 20.09 -6.69 -8.18
CA ASN A 165 18.83 -6.04 -7.78
C ASN A 165 18.11 -5.39 -8.99
N ILE A 166 18.09 -6.11 -10.11
CA ILE A 166 17.20 -5.83 -11.24
C ILE A 166 15.80 -6.24 -10.80
N GLN A 167 14.80 -5.54 -11.28
CA GLN A 167 13.42 -5.85 -10.91
C GLN A 167 12.98 -7.18 -11.55
N ASP A 168 12.38 -8.07 -10.77
CA ASP A 168 11.92 -9.40 -11.26
C ASP A 168 10.91 -9.29 -12.41
N THR A 169 10.13 -8.21 -12.44
CA THR A 169 9.14 -7.94 -13.50
C THR A 169 9.71 -7.15 -14.68
N ALA A 170 11.03 -6.95 -14.76
CA ALA A 170 11.66 -6.26 -15.89
C ALA A 170 11.40 -7.00 -17.21
N SER A 171 11.52 -8.33 -17.22
CA SER A 171 11.25 -9.16 -18.40
C SER A 171 9.82 -8.98 -18.91
N TYR A 172 8.84 -8.91 -18.01
CA TYR A 172 7.43 -8.70 -18.38
C TYR A 172 7.24 -7.45 -19.24
N PHE A 173 7.86 -6.32 -18.89
CA PHE A 173 7.73 -5.11 -19.69
C PHE A 173 8.52 -5.19 -21.00
N LEU A 174 9.75 -5.72 -20.95
CA LEU A 174 10.62 -5.81 -22.12
C LEU A 174 10.06 -6.77 -23.19
N ASP A 175 9.45 -7.89 -22.78
CA ASP A 175 8.78 -8.82 -23.69
C ASP A 175 7.47 -8.24 -24.27
N ASN A 176 6.90 -7.21 -23.64
CA ASN A 176 5.66 -6.55 -24.07
C ASN A 176 5.87 -5.15 -24.66
N ILE A 177 7.10 -4.75 -25.02
CA ILE A 177 7.40 -3.39 -25.50
C ILE A 177 6.52 -2.97 -26.68
N SER A 178 6.25 -3.88 -27.62
CA SER A 178 5.45 -3.56 -28.81
C SER A 178 4.04 -3.08 -28.45
N ARG A 179 3.47 -3.54 -27.33
CA ARG A 179 2.19 -3.06 -26.81
C ARG A 179 2.31 -1.66 -26.19
N LEU A 180 3.41 -1.41 -25.47
CA LEU A 180 3.69 -0.16 -24.78
C LEU A 180 4.01 1.00 -25.73
N MET A 181 4.53 0.68 -26.91
CA MET A 181 4.88 1.64 -27.97
C MET A 181 3.65 2.29 -28.64
N LYS A 182 2.47 1.69 -28.52
CA LYS A 182 1.27 2.21 -29.17
C LYS A 182 0.87 3.58 -28.60
N SER A 183 0.46 4.50 -29.47
CA SER A 183 0.08 5.87 -29.06
C SER A 183 -1.15 5.89 -28.15
N ASP A 184 -2.05 4.93 -28.30
CA ASP A 184 -3.26 4.72 -27.49
C ASP A 184 -3.01 3.82 -26.27
N TYR A 185 -1.75 3.55 -25.91
CA TYR A 185 -1.44 2.69 -24.78
C TYR A 185 -1.97 3.27 -23.45
N ILE A 186 -2.86 2.51 -22.83
CA ILE A 186 -3.35 2.67 -21.46
C ILE A 186 -2.85 1.47 -20.63
N PRO A 187 -2.21 1.69 -19.47
CA PRO A 187 -1.77 0.61 -18.59
C PRO A 187 -2.88 -0.34 -18.17
N THR A 188 -2.60 -1.62 -18.27
CA THR A 188 -3.47 -2.69 -17.76
C THR A 188 -3.28 -2.86 -16.25
N ASP A 189 -4.22 -3.55 -15.61
CA ASP A 189 -4.08 -3.86 -14.18
C ASP A 189 -2.81 -4.69 -13.91
N GLN A 190 -2.44 -5.57 -14.85
CA GLN A 190 -1.19 -6.33 -14.78
C GLN A 190 0.03 -5.42 -14.87
N ASP A 191 0.02 -4.39 -15.72
CA ASP A 191 1.11 -3.41 -15.79
C ASP A 191 1.27 -2.66 -14.47
N ILE A 192 0.16 -2.29 -13.84
CA ILE A 192 0.16 -1.61 -12.54
C ILE A 192 0.73 -2.54 -11.47
N ILE A 193 0.28 -3.80 -11.42
CA ILE A 193 0.81 -4.80 -10.47
C ILE A 193 2.31 -5.01 -10.67
N CYS A 194 2.78 -5.12 -11.91
CA CYS A 194 4.18 -5.30 -12.26
C CYS A 194 5.06 -4.05 -12.06
N SER A 195 4.47 -2.85 -12.01
CA SER A 195 5.22 -1.59 -11.83
C SER A 195 5.79 -1.43 -10.43
N ARG A 196 6.97 -0.84 -10.31
CA ARG A 196 7.64 -0.53 -9.03
C ARG A 196 7.61 0.97 -8.78
N LYS A 197 6.78 1.37 -7.81
CA LYS A 197 6.78 2.72 -7.24
C LYS A 197 7.24 2.62 -5.78
N PRO A 198 8.20 3.43 -5.32
CA PRO A 198 8.60 3.46 -3.92
C PRO A 198 7.43 3.84 -3.02
N THR A 199 7.34 3.16 -1.89
CA THR A 199 6.23 3.30 -0.97
C THR A 199 6.58 4.31 0.11
N LEU A 200 6.00 5.51 0.05
CA LEU A 200 6.36 6.62 0.94
C LEU A 200 5.36 6.81 2.08
N VAL A 201 4.09 6.45 1.87
CA VAL A 201 2.98 6.77 2.78
C VAL A 201 2.24 5.49 3.20
N ILE A 202 1.73 5.47 4.43
CA ILE A 202 0.79 4.44 4.89
C ILE A 202 -0.59 4.79 4.36
N THR A 203 -1.25 3.85 3.72
CA THR A 203 -2.62 4.07 3.26
C THR A 203 -3.52 2.94 3.69
N GLU A 204 -4.80 3.24 3.68
CA GLU A 204 -5.86 2.28 3.86
C GLU A 204 -6.37 1.77 2.50
N THR A 205 -6.52 0.46 2.37
CA THR A 205 -7.25 -0.18 1.28
C THR A 205 -8.43 -0.95 1.87
N VAL A 206 -9.64 -0.55 1.50
CA VAL A 206 -10.87 -1.20 1.97
C VAL A 206 -11.29 -2.24 0.95
N ILE A 207 -11.45 -3.49 1.39
CA ILE A 207 -11.92 -4.59 0.57
C ILE A 207 -13.07 -5.31 1.26
N LYS A 208 -13.99 -5.87 0.45
CA LYS A 208 -15.09 -6.69 0.95
C LYS A 208 -14.85 -8.14 0.53
N ILE A 209 -14.72 -9.02 1.52
CA ILE A 209 -14.56 -10.47 1.29
C ILE A 209 -15.82 -11.14 1.84
N GLN A 210 -16.65 -11.68 0.96
CA GLN A 210 -17.96 -12.24 1.30
C GLN A 210 -18.86 -11.20 2.00
N ALA A 211 -19.24 -11.46 3.26
CA ALA A 211 -20.04 -10.55 4.09
C ALA A 211 -19.19 -9.61 4.96
N ASP A 212 -17.88 -9.87 5.09
CA ASP A 212 -16.99 -9.14 5.99
C ASP A 212 -16.26 -7.99 5.26
N LEU A 213 -16.16 -6.84 5.94
CA LEU A 213 -15.38 -5.69 5.48
C LEU A 213 -13.98 -5.73 6.13
N TYR A 214 -12.95 -5.52 5.33
CA TYR A 214 -11.55 -5.46 5.79
C TYR A 214 -10.91 -4.14 5.40
N ARG A 215 -10.25 -3.50 6.38
CA ARG A 215 -9.45 -2.29 6.21
C ARG A 215 -7.98 -2.69 6.31
N ILE A 216 -7.33 -2.81 5.17
CA ILE A 216 -5.94 -3.23 5.11
C ILE A 216 -5.06 -1.98 5.08
N TYR A 217 -4.27 -1.84 6.14
CA TYR A 217 -3.23 -0.85 6.25
C TYR A 217 -1.93 -1.46 5.78
N GLY A 218 -1.30 -0.77 4.86
CA GLY A 218 0.06 -1.04 4.50
C GLY A 218 0.67 0.22 3.93
N LYS A 219 1.99 0.21 3.84
CA LYS A 219 2.67 1.21 3.04
C LYS A 219 2.14 1.02 1.61
N LYS A 220 1.53 2.06 1.01
CA LYS A 220 1.07 2.05 -0.40
C LYS A 220 1.81 3.12 -1.20
N ASN A 221 1.85 2.81 -2.48
CA ASN A 221 2.54 3.52 -3.54
C ASN A 221 1.77 4.77 -3.96
#